data_AF-A0A3B0TCB3-F1
#
_entry.id   AF-A0A3B0TCB3-F1
#
_cell.length_a   1.000
_cell.length_b   1.000
_cell.length_c   1.000
_cell.angle_alpha   90.00
_cell.angle_beta   90.00
_cell.angle_gamma   90.00
#
_symmetry.space_group_name_H-M   'P 1'
#
loop_
_entity.id
_entity.type
_entity.pdbx_description
1 polymer ?
#
loop_
_entity_poly.entity_id
_entity_poly.type
_entity_poly.pdbx_seq_one_letter_code
_entity_poly.pdbx_strand_id
1 'polypeptide(L)'
;MEGGDFLELSGDARDENPLDNDYLSNKHHQGDWKFIPLVTKELELNCSIDVLFLRPDRPVDVVWGGDIDSRIKTLIDSLKVPDVNDGYNEIKPDSSDPRLFCLLEDDNLVTELRIRTDQLLEPLSSNEEKTGTFLVITVDISPYNATWSNVGFS
;
A
#
# COMPACT_ATOMS: atom_id res chain seq x y z
N MET A 1 -28.58 -35.03 39.60
CA MET A 1 -29.36 -34.31 38.56
C MET A 1 -29.25 -32.85 38.96
N GLU A 2 -28.21 -32.21 38.44
CA GLU A 2 -28.28 -31.16 37.40
C GLU A 2 -28.29 -29.79 38.08
N GLY A 3 -27.53 -28.78 37.68
CA GLY A 3 -26.66 -28.62 36.52
C GLY A 3 -25.52 -27.67 36.87
N GLY A 4 -24.36 -27.92 36.28
CA GLY A 4 -23.18 -27.09 36.42
C GLY A 4 -23.27 -25.79 35.63
N ASP A 5 -22.35 -24.90 35.99
CA ASP A 5 -21.81 -23.74 35.27
C ASP A 5 -22.38 -23.44 33.88
N PHE A 6 -22.96 -22.26 33.77
CA PHE A 6 -22.94 -21.49 32.54
C PHE A 6 -22.52 -20.06 32.89
N LEU A 7 -21.21 -19.85 32.98
CA LEU A 7 -20.63 -18.51 32.93
C LEU A 7 -20.91 -17.97 31.51
N GLU A 8 -21.75 -16.95 31.43
CA GLU A 8 -21.93 -16.14 30.23
C GLU A 8 -20.58 -15.48 29.88
N LEU A 9 -19.83 -16.11 28.98
CA LEU A 9 -18.77 -15.45 28.24
C LEU A 9 -19.41 -14.64 27.11
N SER A 10 -19.97 -13.48 27.46
CA SER A 10 -20.26 -12.43 26.49
C SER A 10 -18.98 -11.63 26.23
N GLY A 11 -18.05 -12.25 25.49
CA GLY A 11 -16.95 -11.57 24.84
C GLY A 11 -17.08 -11.84 23.36
N ASP A 12 -17.57 -10.86 22.59
CA ASP A 12 -17.52 -10.90 21.14
C ASP A 12 -16.06 -11.05 20.73
N ALA A 13 -15.66 -12.26 20.32
CA ALA A 13 -14.31 -12.59 19.82
C ALA A 13 -13.98 -11.91 18.47
N ARG A 14 -14.63 -10.78 18.17
CA ARG A 14 -14.39 -9.94 16.99
C ARG A 14 -13.52 -8.72 17.29
N ASP A 15 -13.27 -8.41 18.57
CA ASP A 15 -12.52 -7.22 19.00
C ASP A 15 -11.03 -7.48 19.33
N GLU A 16 -10.51 -8.69 19.11
CA GLU A 16 -9.10 -9.00 19.34
C GLU A 16 -8.33 -9.21 18.03
N ASN A 17 -8.51 -8.32 17.05
CA ASN A 17 -7.42 -8.12 16.10
C ASN A 17 -6.48 -7.07 16.72
N PRO A 18 -5.33 -7.45 17.30
CA PRO A 18 -4.39 -6.51 17.91
C PRO A 18 -3.79 -5.50 16.91
N LEU A 19 -4.14 -5.62 15.62
CA LEU A 19 -3.67 -4.84 14.49
C LEU A 19 -4.85 -4.10 13.82
N ASP A 20 -5.71 -3.48 14.63
CA ASP A 20 -6.77 -2.61 14.12
C ASP A 20 -6.21 -1.31 13.52
N ASN A 21 -7.06 -0.59 12.78
CA ASN A 21 -6.65 0.66 12.13
C ASN A 21 -6.16 1.70 13.14
N ASP A 22 -6.71 1.72 14.36
CA ASP A 22 -6.33 2.68 15.39
C ASP A 22 -4.93 2.37 15.92
N TYR A 23 -4.62 1.10 16.20
CA TYR A 23 -3.29 0.62 16.56
C TYR A 23 -2.26 0.97 15.48
N LEU A 24 -2.52 0.59 14.23
CA LEU A 24 -1.62 0.85 13.09
C LEU A 24 -1.38 2.35 12.90
N SER A 25 -2.44 3.16 12.94
CA SER A 25 -2.35 4.62 12.77
C SER A 25 -1.56 5.32 13.89
N ASN A 26 -1.58 4.78 15.11
CA ASN A 26 -0.81 5.32 16.23
C ASN A 26 0.64 4.84 16.19
N LYS A 27 0.88 3.60 15.72
CA LYS A 27 2.22 3.05 15.55
C LYS A 27 2.99 3.77 14.43
N HIS A 28 2.33 4.04 13.31
CA HIS A 28 2.91 4.69 12.14
C HIS A 28 2.40 6.12 12.01
N HIS A 29 3.04 7.08 12.68
CA HIS A 29 2.68 8.50 12.58
C HIS A 29 3.91 9.34 12.32
N GLN A 30 3.78 10.39 11.50
CA GLN A 30 4.82 11.41 11.29
C GLN A 30 4.23 12.79 11.54
N GLY A 31 4.69 13.46 12.60
CA GLY A 31 4.08 14.70 13.08
C GLY A 31 2.60 14.49 13.41
N ASP A 32 1.74 15.26 12.76
CA ASP A 32 0.29 15.19 12.91
C ASP A 32 -0.37 14.15 11.96
N TRP A 33 0.38 13.57 11.02
CA TRP A 33 -0.11 12.58 10.07
C TRP A 33 -0.11 11.18 10.66
N LYS A 34 -1.16 10.40 10.35
CA LYS A 34 -1.28 9.00 10.75
C LYS A 34 -1.34 8.11 9.51
N PHE A 35 -0.52 7.07 9.46
CA PHE A 35 -0.42 6.17 8.33
C PHE A 35 -0.93 4.77 8.70
N ILE A 36 -1.70 4.16 7.81
CA ILE A 36 -2.27 2.84 8.00
C ILE A 36 -1.77 1.94 6.86
N PRO A 37 -0.68 1.18 7.07
CA PRO A 37 -0.18 0.24 6.08
C PRO A 37 -1.09 -0.99 5.97
N LEU A 38 -1.34 -1.45 4.73
CA LEU A 38 -2.11 -2.66 4.46
C LEU A 38 -1.27 -3.94 4.57
N VAL A 39 -0.03 -3.89 4.06
CA VAL A 39 0.94 -4.98 4.12
C VAL A 39 1.93 -4.66 5.23
N THR A 40 1.88 -5.44 6.32
CA THR A 40 2.69 -5.21 7.53
C THR A 40 3.49 -6.45 7.92
N LYS A 41 4.63 -6.22 8.58
CA LYS A 41 5.48 -7.28 9.14
C LYS A 41 4.75 -8.05 10.25
N GLU A 42 3.91 -7.36 11.03
CA GLU A 42 3.16 -7.96 12.15
C GLU A 42 2.07 -8.94 11.70
N LEU A 43 1.46 -8.70 10.53
CA LEU A 43 0.53 -9.65 9.92
C LEU A 43 1.26 -10.76 9.13
N GLU A 44 2.60 -10.74 9.10
CA GLU A 44 3.42 -11.65 8.31
C GLU A 44 3.00 -11.69 6.82
N LEU A 45 2.63 -10.52 6.28
CA LEU A 45 2.21 -10.35 4.90
C LEU A 45 3.38 -9.95 4.01
N ASN A 46 3.31 -10.37 2.75
CA ASN A 46 4.11 -9.86 1.67
C ASN A 46 3.19 -9.49 0.49
N CYS A 47 3.73 -8.79 -0.50
CA CYS A 47 2.98 -8.54 -1.73
C CYS A 47 3.81 -8.66 -2.99
N SER A 48 3.13 -9.01 -4.07
CA SER A 48 3.61 -8.89 -5.44
C SER A 48 2.97 -7.66 -6.08
N ILE A 49 3.78 -6.83 -6.73
CA ILE A 49 3.33 -5.59 -7.37
C ILE A 49 3.56 -5.72 -8.88
N ASP A 50 2.50 -5.58 -9.66
CA ASP A 50 2.53 -5.58 -11.12
C ASP A 50 2.13 -4.19 -11.64
N VAL A 51 3.10 -3.50 -12.25
CA VAL A 51 2.95 -2.16 -12.79
C VAL A 51 2.90 -2.24 -14.32
N LEU A 52 1.75 -1.87 -14.88
CA LEU A 52 1.59 -1.66 -16.32
C LEU A 52 1.65 -0.16 -16.63
N PHE A 53 2.72 0.22 -17.34
CA PHE A 53 3.03 1.57 -17.77
C PHE A 53 2.54 1.79 -19.19
N LEU A 54 1.40 2.47 -19.36
CA LEU A 54 0.83 2.82 -20.66
C LEU A 54 1.32 4.20 -21.09
N ARG A 55 2.06 4.25 -22.20
CA ARG A 55 2.66 5.48 -22.76
C ARG A 55 2.10 5.85 -24.13
N PRO A 56 1.88 7.14 -24.44
CA PRO A 56 1.39 7.57 -25.75
C PRO A 56 2.44 7.41 -26.87
N ASP A 57 3.74 7.42 -26.54
CA ASP A 57 4.83 7.36 -27.52
C ASP A 57 5.08 5.95 -28.08
N ARG A 58 5.66 5.89 -29.29
CA ARG A 58 5.99 4.64 -29.98
C ARG A 58 7.08 3.85 -29.25
N PRO A 59 7.02 2.50 -29.24
CA PRO A 59 7.94 1.64 -28.50
C PRO A 59 9.43 1.72 -28.90
N VAL A 60 9.76 2.41 -30.01
CA VAL A 60 11.13 2.52 -30.54
C VAL A 60 11.92 3.66 -29.89
N ASP A 61 11.24 4.63 -29.28
CA ASP A 61 11.90 5.73 -28.55
C ASP A 61 12.18 5.27 -27.12
N VAL A 62 13.31 4.56 -26.97
CA VAL A 62 13.94 4.18 -25.68
C VAL A 62 14.36 5.42 -24.89
N VAL A 63 14.36 6.60 -25.50
CA VAL A 63 14.86 7.83 -24.92
C VAL A 63 13.72 8.83 -24.72
N TRP A 64 13.00 8.70 -23.59
CA TRP A 64 12.36 9.87 -22.98
C TRP A 64 12.48 9.84 -21.46
N GLY A 65 13.24 10.80 -20.93
CA GLY A 65 12.94 11.43 -19.64
C GLY A 65 13.35 10.73 -18.35
N GLY A 66 14.44 9.96 -18.33
CA GLY A 66 15.06 9.45 -17.11
C GLY A 66 14.95 7.94 -16.93
N ASP A 67 15.82 7.41 -16.08
CA ASP A 67 15.98 6.00 -15.76
C ASP A 67 14.67 5.41 -15.21
N ILE A 68 14.15 4.36 -15.84
CA ILE A 68 12.94 3.64 -15.42
C ILE A 68 13.08 3.25 -13.95
N ASP A 69 14.28 2.81 -13.54
CA ASP A 69 14.60 2.42 -12.18
C ASP A 69 14.39 3.57 -11.18
N SER A 70 14.74 4.80 -11.56
CA SER A 70 14.54 5.97 -10.69
C SER A 70 13.05 6.28 -10.49
N ARG A 71 12.22 6.13 -11.54
CA ARG A 71 10.77 6.36 -11.45
C ARG A 71 10.08 5.28 -10.62
N ILE A 72 10.47 4.02 -10.81
CA ILE A 72 9.95 2.90 -10.05
C ILE A 72 10.30 3.06 -8.58
N LYS A 73 11.55 3.44 -8.29
CA LYS A 73 11.96 3.69 -6.91
C LYS A 73 11.06 4.74 -6.27
N THR A 74 10.84 5.87 -6.93
CA THR A 74 9.92 6.91 -6.42
C THR A 74 8.49 6.41 -6.27
N LEU A 75 7.99 5.57 -7.18
CA LEU A 75 6.66 4.99 -7.09
C LEU A 75 6.54 4.09 -5.85
N ILE A 76 7.49 3.17 -5.64
CA ILE A 76 7.49 2.29 -4.45
C ILE A 76 7.65 3.12 -3.17
N ASP A 77 8.54 4.11 -3.17
CA ASP A 77 8.71 5.04 -2.04
C ASP A 77 7.42 5.82 -1.75
N SER A 78 6.55 6.10 -2.74
CA SER A 78 5.24 6.73 -2.52
C SER A 78 4.14 5.79 -2.03
N LEU A 79 4.31 4.47 -2.19
CA LEU A 79 3.33 3.46 -1.77
C LEU A 79 3.57 2.96 -0.34
N LYS A 80 4.74 3.24 0.24
CA LYS A 80 5.09 2.88 1.61
C LYS A 80 4.78 4.00 2.61
N VAL A 81 4.77 3.66 3.89
CA VAL A 81 4.75 4.65 4.98
C VAL A 81 6.00 5.54 4.85
N PRO A 82 5.85 6.88 4.87
CA PRO A 82 6.99 7.78 4.73
C PRO A 82 7.94 7.71 5.93
N ASP A 83 9.22 7.90 5.63
CA ASP A 83 10.29 7.98 6.61
C ASP A 83 10.27 9.33 7.33
N VAL A 84 10.89 9.40 8.51
CA VAL A 84 10.99 10.62 9.33
C VAL A 84 11.60 11.81 8.55
N ASN A 85 12.44 11.51 7.55
CA ASN A 85 13.15 12.50 6.74
C ASN A 85 12.34 13.00 5.53
N ASP A 86 11.15 12.46 5.29
CA ASP A 86 10.33 12.81 4.11
C ASP A 86 9.56 14.13 4.29
N GLY A 87 9.81 14.87 5.38
CA GLY A 87 9.30 16.23 5.59
C GLY A 87 7.87 16.32 6.09
N TYR A 88 7.17 15.20 6.32
CA TYR A 88 5.81 15.19 6.85
C TYR A 88 5.68 15.81 8.26
N ASN A 89 6.78 15.89 9.02
CA ASN A 89 6.82 16.58 10.30
C ASN A 89 6.60 18.09 10.20
N GLU A 90 6.82 18.69 9.03
CA GLU A 90 6.67 20.13 8.78
C GLU A 90 5.34 20.48 8.10
N ILE A 91 4.61 19.47 7.62
CA ILE A 91 3.36 19.62 6.88
C ILE A 91 2.19 19.29 7.81
N LYS A 92 1.26 20.22 7.98
CA LYS A 92 0.03 19.95 8.71
C LYS A 92 -1.03 19.35 7.79
N PRO A 93 -1.80 18.34 8.24
CA PRO A 93 -2.94 17.86 7.49
C PRO A 93 -3.98 18.97 7.37
N ASP A 94 -4.37 19.28 6.13
CA ASP A 94 -5.47 20.22 5.83
C ASP A 94 -6.85 19.63 6.17
N SER A 95 -6.89 18.31 6.37
CA SER A 95 -8.06 17.49 6.66
C SER A 95 -8.29 17.37 8.17
N SER A 96 -9.56 17.30 8.60
CA SER A 96 -9.90 16.97 9.99
C SER A 96 -9.57 15.51 10.35
N ASP A 97 -9.45 14.64 9.36
CA ASP A 97 -8.95 13.27 9.52
C ASP A 97 -7.53 13.17 8.96
N PRO A 98 -6.50 13.02 9.81
CA PRO A 98 -5.10 12.94 9.39
C PRO A 98 -4.69 11.54 8.90
N ARG A 99 -5.63 10.59 8.79
CA ARG A 99 -5.33 9.20 8.41
C ARG A 99 -5.11 9.06 6.91
N LEU A 100 -3.99 8.46 6.54
CA LEU A 100 -3.61 8.08 5.18
C LEU A 100 -3.40 6.57 5.12
N PHE A 101 -4.00 5.93 4.12
CA PHE A 101 -3.77 4.52 3.86
C PHE A 101 -2.54 4.35 2.96
N CYS A 102 -1.57 3.57 3.42
CA CYS A 102 -0.39 3.20 2.67
C CYS A 102 -0.51 1.73 2.25
N LEU A 103 0.06 1.36 1.11
CA LEU A 103 0.06 -0.04 0.71
C LEU A 103 1.03 -0.84 1.59
N LEU A 104 2.23 -0.30 1.81
CA LEU A 104 3.35 -1.01 2.45
C LEU A 104 3.76 -0.33 3.76
N GLU A 105 4.05 -1.13 4.79
CA GLU A 105 4.82 -0.65 5.94
C GLU A 105 6.28 -0.38 5.56
N ASP A 106 6.86 -1.24 4.72
CA ASP A 106 8.28 -1.27 4.38
C ASP A 106 8.46 -1.87 2.96
N ASP A 107 9.46 -1.42 2.20
CA ASP A 107 9.74 -1.90 0.85
C ASP A 107 10.25 -3.36 0.82
N ASN A 108 10.83 -3.83 1.92
CA ASN A 108 11.28 -5.21 2.09
C ASN A 108 10.13 -6.25 2.08
N LEU A 109 8.87 -5.79 2.15
CA LEU A 109 7.69 -6.67 2.07
C LEU A 109 7.28 -6.99 0.62
N VAL A 110 7.90 -6.34 -0.36
CA VAL A 110 7.68 -6.63 -1.78
C VAL A 110 8.51 -7.85 -2.18
N THR A 111 7.84 -8.95 -2.52
CA THR A 111 8.48 -10.22 -2.91
C THR A 111 8.67 -10.34 -4.42
N GLU A 112 7.77 -9.75 -5.20
CA GLU A 112 7.87 -9.67 -6.66
C GLU A 112 7.51 -8.26 -7.12
N LEU A 113 8.33 -7.70 -8.02
CA LEU A 113 8.03 -6.47 -8.73
C LEU A 113 8.09 -6.74 -10.23
N ARG A 114 6.94 -6.66 -10.89
CA ARG A 114 6.81 -6.85 -12.32
C ARG A 114 6.46 -5.53 -12.99
N ILE A 115 7.16 -5.23 -14.07
CA ILE A 115 7.02 -3.96 -14.75
C ILE A 115 6.86 -4.24 -16.24
N ARG A 116 5.71 -3.84 -16.77
CA ARG A 116 5.39 -3.95 -18.17
C ARG A 116 5.18 -2.55 -18.73
N THR A 117 5.77 -2.28 -19.87
CA THR A 117 5.54 -1.03 -20.59
C THR A 117 4.80 -1.37 -21.88
N ASP A 118 3.71 -0.67 -22.14
CA ASP A 118 2.92 -0.84 -23.36
C ASP A 118 2.45 0.52 -23.88
N GLN A 119 1.90 0.54 -25.10
CA GLN A 119 1.39 1.75 -25.71
C GLN A 119 -0.04 2.02 -25.24
N LEU A 120 -0.28 3.25 -24.85
CA LEU A 120 -1.61 3.78 -24.60
C LEU A 120 -2.35 3.91 -25.94
N LEU A 121 -3.45 3.15 -26.10
CA LEU A 121 -4.21 3.07 -27.34
C LEU A 121 -5.19 4.23 -27.55
N GLU A 122 -5.59 4.93 -26.47
CA GLU A 122 -6.53 6.06 -26.48
C GLU A 122 -5.95 7.26 -25.71
N PRO A 123 -6.02 8.50 -26.25
CA PRO A 123 -5.51 9.67 -25.54
C PRO A 123 -6.31 9.92 -24.26
N LEU A 124 -5.61 10.21 -23.15
CA LEU A 124 -6.21 10.34 -21.80
C LEU A 124 -7.25 11.46 -21.68
N SER A 125 -7.18 12.47 -22.55
CA SER A 125 -8.27 13.42 -22.80
C SER A 125 -7.93 14.32 -23.99
N SER A 126 -8.92 14.99 -24.58
CA SER A 126 -8.72 15.90 -25.72
C SER A 126 -7.93 17.18 -25.42
N ASN A 127 -7.50 17.39 -24.18
CA ASN A 127 -6.84 18.63 -23.74
C ASN A 127 -5.64 18.42 -22.80
N GLU A 128 -5.24 17.19 -22.50
CA GLU A 128 -4.05 16.92 -21.69
C GLU A 128 -2.81 16.75 -22.57
N GLU A 129 -1.72 17.33 -22.06
CA GLU A 129 -0.43 17.39 -22.71
C GLU A 129 0.03 16.01 -23.16
N LYS A 130 0.68 15.97 -24.32
CA LYS A 130 1.18 14.78 -25.06
C LYS A 130 2.17 13.87 -24.29
N THR A 131 2.28 14.03 -22.98
CA THR A 131 3.25 13.39 -22.09
C THR A 131 2.58 12.64 -20.93
N GLY A 132 1.24 12.67 -20.83
CA GLY A 132 0.51 11.93 -19.80
C GLY A 132 0.78 10.43 -19.89
N THR A 133 1.31 9.87 -18.80
CA THR A 133 1.49 8.42 -18.64
C THR A 133 0.37 7.89 -17.78
N PHE A 134 -0.17 6.72 -18.14
CA PHE A 134 -1.13 6.01 -17.32
C PHE A 134 -0.49 4.78 -16.68
N LEU A 135 -0.67 4.62 -15.37
CA LEU A 135 -0.16 3.50 -14.60
C LEU A 135 -1.32 2.66 -14.09
N VAL A 136 -1.31 1.37 -14.38
CA VAL A 136 -2.15 0.40 -13.67
C VAL A 136 -1.26 -0.36 -12.70
N ILE A 137 -1.61 -0.32 -11.43
CA ILE A 137 -0.89 -1.02 -10.36
C ILE A 137 -1.82 -2.11 -9.85
N THR A 138 -1.45 -3.35 -10.08
CA THR A 138 -2.12 -4.52 -9.51
C THR A 138 -1.28 -5.02 -8.35
N VAL A 139 -1.92 -5.30 -7.22
CA VAL A 139 -1.23 -5.78 -6.01
C VAL A 139 -1.89 -7.06 -5.54
N ASP A 140 -1.09 -8.10 -5.43
CA ASP A 140 -1.48 -9.37 -4.83
C ASP A 140 -0.82 -9.49 -3.45
N ILE A 141 -1.63 -9.63 -2.41
CA ILE A 141 -1.16 -9.73 -1.01
C ILE A 141 -1.26 -11.19 -0.59
N SER A 142 -0.22 -11.71 0.06
CA SER A 142 -0.22 -13.08 0.59
C SER A 142 0.58 -13.20 1.88
N PRO A 143 0.20 -14.08 2.82
CA PRO A 143 1.00 -14.35 4.02
C PRO A 143 2.24 -15.18 3.66
N TYR A 144 3.43 -14.80 4.14
CA TYR A 144 4.62 -15.67 4.03
C TYR A 144 4.63 -16.76 5.12
N ASN A 145 3.98 -16.49 6.26
CA ASN A 145 3.72 -17.44 7.33
C ASN A 145 2.22 -17.41 7.63
N ALA A 146 1.54 -18.55 7.54
CA ALA A 146 0.12 -18.61 7.83
C ALA A 146 -0.12 -18.57 9.35
N THR A 147 -0.87 -17.57 9.79
CA THR A 147 -1.31 -17.37 11.18
C THR A 147 -2.83 -17.19 11.23
N TRP A 148 -3.41 -17.31 12.41
CA TRP A 148 -4.84 -17.03 12.61
C TRP A 148 -5.21 -15.58 12.26
N SER A 149 -4.25 -14.66 12.34
CA SER A 149 -4.46 -13.23 12.05
C SER A 149 -4.43 -12.90 10.56
N ASN A 150 -3.92 -13.80 9.70
CA ASN A 150 -3.72 -13.52 8.27
C ASN A 150 -4.37 -14.54 7.31
N VAL A 151 -5.10 -15.53 7.84
CA VAL A 151 -5.83 -16.56 7.07
C VAL A 151 -6.79 -16.00 6.01
N GLY A 152 -7.27 -14.76 6.16
CA GLY A 152 -8.13 -14.08 5.19
C GLY A 152 -7.42 -13.53 3.93
N PHE A 153 -6.09 -13.58 3.89
CA PHE A 153 -5.26 -13.07 2.78
C PHE A 153 -4.71 -14.20 1.87
N SER A 154 -5.35 -15.37 1.89
CA SER A 154 -4.99 -16.56 1.08
C SER A 154 -5.87 -16.75 -0.14
#